data_AF-A0A673CS88-F1
#
_entry.id   AF-A0A673CS88-F1
#
_cell.length_a   1.000
_cell.length_b   1.000
_cell.length_c   1.000
_cell.angle_alpha   90.00
_cell.angle_beta   90.00
_cell.angle_gamma   90.00
#
_symmetry.space_group_name_H-M   'P 1'
#
loop_
_entity.id
_entity.type
_entity.pdbx_description
1 polymer ?
#
loop_
_entity_poly.entity_id
_entity_poly.type
_entity_poly.pdbx_seq_one_letter_code
_entity_poly.pdbx_strand_id
1 'polypeptide(L)'
;MPVTFNCKSEEVWGSTLDLINDDDKPKCGGTFQTSAWRTKAGAVFLGMLCLLLVLTFTLIAQSLRARSYWDQLHMSRLNSENLSSQWIQLQTNFNNLLESRNQLENKFNFLTKERDTLRNQTEQLQINVTNLTETRDHLQTNFNSLSKERDALRNQTEQLKINVNNLSESRDQLQTNYSSLTKERDALRNQTMQLKITADNMSESRGQLETELNFMTEQRDALRNETEQLKITAGNVSEEMKLLQSQYDSVAAARDALQSEVTELKRSVQLQLQLCKQQWVRFDSKCYYFSAKGEEKSWQNSKQDCIGRGGHLAIVTTKQVLDFISNFNVNRWIGLSDSVREGRWKWVDGTDLQGNGFWTKGEPNNAGNKEDCAHTHKSGNDPAGWNDNDCTLALSYVCQT
;
A
#
# COMPACT_ATOMS: atom_id res chain seq x y z
N MET A 1 -130.70 -14.47 -46.30
CA MET A 1 -132.08 -14.05 -45.98
C MET A 1 -132.16 -12.54 -46.09
N PRO A 2 -133.25 -11.94 -46.61
CA PRO A 2 -134.06 -12.29 -47.79
C PRO A 2 -133.65 -11.41 -49.01
N VAL A 3 -134.05 -11.53 -50.28
CA VAL A 3 -135.10 -12.26 -51.04
C VAL A 3 -136.51 -11.61 -51.09
N THR A 4 -136.85 -11.02 -52.25
CA THR A 4 -138.19 -11.03 -52.94
C THR A 4 -137.99 -10.32 -54.31
N PHE A 5 -138.36 -10.77 -55.51
CA PHE A 5 -139.41 -11.65 -56.10
C PHE A 5 -140.82 -11.05 -56.31
N ASN A 6 -141.26 -11.09 -57.58
CA ASN A 6 -142.54 -11.67 -58.08
C ASN A 6 -142.40 -11.87 -59.61
N CYS A 7 -142.69 -13.02 -60.25
CA CYS A 7 -143.94 -13.85 -60.36
C CYS A 7 -144.90 -13.30 -61.45
N LYS A 8 -145.66 -14.09 -62.23
CA LYS A 8 -145.94 -15.56 -62.35
C LYS A 8 -146.31 -15.84 -63.86
N SER A 9 -146.84 -16.93 -64.44
CA SER A 9 -147.33 -18.31 -64.14
C SER A 9 -147.74 -18.97 -65.50
N GLU A 10 -147.90 -20.28 -65.76
CA GLU A 10 -147.34 -21.57 -65.26
C GLU A 10 -147.99 -22.77 -66.04
N GLU A 11 -147.28 -23.91 -66.21
CA GLU A 11 -147.81 -25.30 -66.30
C GLU A 11 -148.70 -25.76 -67.51
N VAL A 12 -148.93 -27.05 -67.89
CA VAL A 12 -148.44 -28.41 -67.49
C VAL A 12 -148.66 -29.48 -68.63
N TRP A 13 -147.67 -30.36 -68.89
CA TRP A 13 -147.66 -31.76 -69.44
C TRP A 13 -148.48 -32.25 -70.68
N GLY A 14 -147.97 -33.29 -71.38
CA GLY A 14 -148.74 -34.56 -71.49
C GLY A 14 -149.10 -35.22 -72.86
N SER A 15 -148.12 -35.60 -73.69
CA SER A 15 -148.15 -36.60 -74.78
C SER A 15 -149.34 -37.61 -74.97
N THR A 16 -149.79 -37.87 -76.22
CA THR A 16 -149.83 -39.20 -76.94
C THR A 16 -150.64 -39.20 -78.28
N LEU A 17 -150.15 -39.94 -79.30
CA LEU A 17 -150.70 -40.43 -80.61
C LEU A 17 -151.93 -39.78 -81.33
N ASP A 18 -151.66 -39.32 -82.57
CA ASP A 18 -152.17 -39.80 -83.89
C ASP A 18 -153.66 -39.88 -84.35
N LEU A 19 -153.83 -39.46 -85.63
CA LEU A 19 -154.79 -39.87 -86.69
C LEU A 19 -156.18 -39.21 -86.91
N ILE A 20 -156.37 -38.74 -88.17
CA ILE A 20 -157.55 -38.82 -89.07
C ILE A 20 -158.60 -37.67 -89.17
N ASN A 21 -158.60 -37.06 -90.39
CA ASN A 21 -159.66 -36.55 -91.29
C ASN A 21 -160.53 -35.27 -91.07
N ASP A 22 -160.51 -34.50 -92.17
CA ASP A 22 -161.62 -33.91 -92.98
C ASP A 22 -162.41 -32.63 -92.61
N ASP A 23 -162.54 -31.82 -93.68
CA ASP A 23 -163.62 -30.91 -94.12
C ASP A 23 -164.53 -30.23 -93.08
N ASP A 24 -164.62 -28.89 -93.17
CA ASP A 24 -165.95 -28.28 -93.36
C ASP A 24 -165.92 -27.03 -94.26
N LYS A 25 -167.07 -26.71 -94.87
CA LYS A 25 -167.30 -25.61 -95.82
C LYS A 25 -168.54 -24.81 -95.42
N PRO A 26 -168.60 -23.50 -95.71
CA PRO A 26 -169.89 -22.80 -95.81
C PRO A 26 -170.59 -23.07 -97.15
N LYS A 27 -171.92 -23.19 -97.14
CA LYS A 27 -172.79 -23.25 -98.34
C LYS A 27 -173.85 -22.15 -98.30
N CYS A 28 -174.09 -21.50 -99.44
CA CYS A 28 -175.35 -20.83 -99.81
C CYS A 28 -175.57 -21.04 -101.32
N GLY A 29 -176.78 -21.18 -101.88
CA GLY A 29 -178.12 -21.26 -101.28
C GLY A 29 -179.18 -20.45 -102.05
N GLY A 30 -179.85 -21.02 -103.06
CA GLY A 30 -180.90 -20.33 -103.86
C GLY A 30 -181.55 -21.24 -104.92
N THR A 31 -182.81 -20.96 -105.33
CA THR A 31 -183.65 -21.87 -106.15
C THR A 31 -184.68 -21.12 -107.05
N PHE A 32 -185.44 -21.90 -107.87
CA PHE A 32 -186.59 -21.50 -108.75
C PHE A 32 -186.22 -20.74 -110.05
N GLN A 33 -186.94 -20.87 -111.19
CA GLN A 33 -188.03 -21.80 -111.59
C GLN A 33 -188.00 -22.06 -113.13
N THR A 34 -188.91 -22.91 -113.64
CA THR A 34 -188.97 -23.40 -115.03
C THR A 34 -190.01 -22.73 -115.93
N SER A 35 -189.70 -22.54 -117.22
CA SER A 35 -190.63 -22.85 -118.34
C SER A 35 -189.93 -22.77 -119.72
N ALA A 36 -190.55 -23.38 -120.74
CA ALA A 36 -190.25 -23.08 -122.15
C ALA A 36 -190.96 -21.75 -122.58
N TRP A 37 -190.79 -21.18 -123.77
CA TRP A 37 -191.36 -21.68 -125.04
C TRP A 37 -190.67 -21.04 -126.28
N ARG A 38 -190.42 -21.88 -127.28
CA ARG A 38 -190.29 -21.66 -128.74
C ARG A 38 -190.09 -20.24 -129.36
N THR A 39 -189.04 -20.19 -130.20
CA THR A 39 -188.98 -19.69 -131.61
C THR A 39 -188.63 -18.25 -132.04
N LYS A 40 -187.61 -18.21 -132.94
CA LYS A 40 -187.41 -17.39 -134.17
C LYS A 40 -186.62 -16.04 -134.14
N ALA A 41 -185.45 -16.12 -134.77
CA ALA A 41 -184.76 -15.13 -135.62
C ALA A 41 -184.01 -13.95 -134.98
N GLY A 42 -182.85 -13.63 -135.55
CA GLY A 42 -181.82 -12.74 -135.00
C GLY A 42 -180.44 -13.33 -135.28
N ALA A 43 -179.42 -12.51 -135.53
CA ALA A 43 -178.12 -12.98 -136.02
C ALA A 43 -176.97 -12.00 -135.75
N VAL A 44 -175.73 -12.53 -135.78
CA VAL A 44 -174.42 -11.83 -135.82
C VAL A 44 -174.12 -10.84 -134.68
N PHE A 45 -173.11 -11.14 -133.85
CA PHE A 45 -172.08 -10.17 -133.37
C PHE A 45 -171.04 -10.75 -132.37
N LEU A 46 -171.34 -11.86 -131.67
CA LEU A 46 -170.66 -12.28 -130.43
C LEU A 46 -169.21 -12.82 -130.52
N GLY A 47 -168.58 -12.89 -131.70
CA GLY A 47 -167.36 -13.69 -131.90
C GLY A 47 -166.02 -13.09 -131.45
N MET A 48 -165.83 -11.76 -131.51
CA MET A 48 -164.48 -11.17 -131.45
C MET A 48 -163.87 -11.04 -130.05
N LEU A 49 -164.66 -11.05 -128.97
CA LEU A 49 -164.15 -10.67 -127.63
C LEU A 49 -163.16 -11.69 -127.04
N CYS A 50 -163.25 -12.97 -127.42
CA CYS A 50 -162.53 -14.05 -126.76
C CYS A 50 -161.03 -14.12 -127.10
N LEU A 51 -160.64 -13.72 -128.32
CA LEU A 51 -159.25 -13.84 -128.80
C LEU A 51 -158.27 -12.86 -128.10
N LEU A 52 -158.74 -11.66 -127.74
CA LEU A 52 -157.89 -10.62 -127.14
C LEU A 52 -157.38 -11.00 -125.74
N LEU A 53 -158.14 -11.78 -124.97
CA LEU A 53 -157.80 -12.17 -123.60
C LEU A 53 -156.70 -13.25 -123.53
N VAL A 54 -156.53 -14.06 -124.59
CA VAL A 54 -155.49 -15.10 -124.62
C VAL A 54 -154.11 -14.50 -124.93
N LEU A 55 -154.06 -13.56 -125.89
CA LEU A 55 -152.82 -12.91 -126.31
C LEU A 55 -152.16 -12.08 -125.20
N THR A 56 -152.96 -11.39 -124.38
CA THR A 56 -152.43 -10.63 -123.25
C THR A 56 -151.80 -11.54 -122.19
N PHE A 57 -152.44 -12.67 -121.88
CA PHE A 57 -151.93 -13.65 -120.92
C PHE A 57 -150.59 -14.27 -121.35
N THR A 58 -150.42 -14.58 -122.64
CA THR A 58 -149.16 -15.17 -123.13
C THR A 58 -147.99 -14.19 -123.11
N LEU A 59 -148.23 -12.90 -123.39
CA LEU A 59 -147.21 -11.84 -123.28
C LEU A 59 -146.76 -11.62 -121.84
N ILE A 60 -147.70 -11.62 -120.88
CA ILE A 60 -147.40 -11.50 -119.44
C ILE A 60 -146.56 -12.70 -118.96
N ALA A 61 -146.87 -13.92 -119.42
CA ALA A 61 -146.10 -15.10 -119.06
C ALA A 61 -144.65 -15.06 -119.60
N GLN A 62 -144.41 -14.44 -120.76
CA GLN A 62 -143.06 -14.28 -121.32
C GLN A 62 -142.23 -13.23 -120.56
N SER A 63 -142.82 -12.07 -120.21
CA SER A 63 -142.10 -11.01 -119.49
C SER A 63 -141.72 -11.42 -118.06
N LEU A 64 -142.58 -12.17 -117.36
CA LEU A 64 -142.28 -12.74 -116.04
C LEU A 64 -141.10 -13.73 -116.08
N ARG A 65 -141.00 -14.58 -117.11
CA ARG A 65 -139.84 -15.47 -117.29
C ARG A 65 -138.56 -14.69 -117.53
N ALA A 66 -138.59 -13.71 -118.44
CA ALA A 66 -137.44 -12.85 -118.70
C ALA A 66 -136.96 -12.15 -117.42
N ARG A 67 -137.88 -11.66 -116.59
CA ARG A 67 -137.59 -11.06 -115.29
C ARG A 67 -136.81 -12.01 -114.38
N SER A 68 -137.29 -13.24 -114.18
CA SER A 68 -136.62 -14.24 -113.32
C SER A 68 -135.20 -14.59 -113.77
N TYR A 69 -134.93 -14.61 -115.08
CA TYR A 69 -133.59 -14.85 -115.62
C TYR A 69 -132.65 -13.66 -115.38
N TRP A 70 -133.13 -12.43 -115.58
CA TRP A 70 -132.36 -11.23 -115.27
C TRP A 70 -132.07 -11.09 -113.77
N ASP A 71 -133.03 -11.42 -112.90
CA ASP A 71 -132.82 -11.38 -111.45
C ASP A 71 -131.76 -12.44 -111.03
N GLN A 72 -131.76 -13.65 -111.61
CA GLN A 72 -130.69 -14.64 -111.39
C GLN A 72 -129.31 -14.17 -111.91
N LEU A 73 -129.24 -13.62 -113.12
CA LEU A 73 -127.99 -13.12 -113.71
C LEU A 73 -127.42 -11.94 -112.89
N HIS A 74 -128.30 -11.06 -112.39
CA HIS A 74 -127.94 -9.95 -111.51
C HIS A 74 -127.39 -10.45 -110.17
N MET A 75 -128.03 -11.44 -109.53
CA MET A 75 -127.51 -12.06 -108.31
C MET A 75 -126.15 -12.75 -108.51
N SER A 76 -125.95 -13.44 -109.64
CA SER A 76 -124.65 -14.04 -109.98
C SER A 76 -123.55 -12.98 -110.16
N ARG A 77 -123.89 -11.85 -110.81
CA ARG A 77 -123.01 -10.70 -110.97
C ARG A 77 -122.63 -10.06 -109.63
N LEU A 78 -123.62 -9.76 -108.79
CA LEU A 78 -123.40 -9.21 -107.44
C LEU A 78 -122.53 -10.14 -106.59
N ASN A 79 -122.71 -11.46 -106.69
CA ASN A 79 -121.89 -12.42 -105.98
C ASN A 79 -120.43 -12.45 -106.50
N SER A 80 -120.23 -12.34 -107.82
CA SER A 80 -118.90 -12.22 -108.42
C SER A 80 -118.19 -10.92 -108.04
N GLU A 81 -118.91 -9.80 -108.01
CA GLU A 81 -118.39 -8.49 -107.59
C GLU A 81 -118.06 -8.48 -106.08
N ASN A 82 -118.86 -9.16 -105.24
CA ASN A 82 -118.57 -9.41 -103.82
C ASN A 82 -117.32 -10.30 -103.62
N LEU A 83 -117.21 -11.43 -104.33
CA LEU A 83 -116.05 -12.31 -104.28
C LEU A 83 -114.76 -11.61 -104.73
N SER A 84 -114.84 -10.77 -105.78
CA SER A 84 -113.73 -9.92 -106.23
C SER A 84 -113.32 -8.92 -105.14
N SER A 85 -114.27 -8.24 -104.50
CA SER A 85 -114.02 -7.33 -103.38
C SER A 85 -113.35 -8.03 -102.20
N GLN A 86 -113.83 -9.22 -101.81
CA GLN A 86 -113.23 -10.04 -100.75
C GLN A 86 -111.80 -10.50 -101.10
N TRP A 87 -111.54 -10.85 -102.36
CA TRP A 87 -110.20 -11.22 -102.83
C TRP A 87 -109.23 -10.03 -102.80
N ILE A 88 -109.68 -8.83 -103.19
CA ILE A 88 -108.90 -7.58 -103.11
C ILE A 88 -108.60 -7.22 -101.64
N GLN A 89 -109.58 -7.40 -100.73
CA GLN A 89 -109.36 -7.21 -99.29
C GLN A 89 -108.36 -8.22 -98.73
N LEU A 90 -108.47 -9.51 -99.10
CA LEU A 90 -107.55 -10.55 -98.68
C LEU A 90 -106.12 -10.30 -99.19
N GLN A 91 -105.96 -9.86 -100.44
CA GLN A 91 -104.66 -9.50 -101.00
C GLN A 91 -104.07 -8.25 -100.34
N THR A 92 -104.89 -7.24 -100.04
CA THR A 92 -104.46 -6.07 -99.25
C THR A 92 -103.98 -6.49 -97.86
N ASN A 93 -104.74 -7.34 -97.17
CA ASN A 93 -104.35 -7.87 -95.85
C ASN A 93 -103.07 -8.71 -95.92
N PHE A 94 -102.91 -9.54 -96.95
CA PHE A 94 -101.68 -10.33 -97.16
C PHE A 94 -100.46 -9.42 -97.40
N ASN A 95 -100.60 -8.37 -98.21
CA ASN A 95 -99.53 -7.40 -98.45
C ASN A 95 -99.16 -6.63 -97.17
N ASN A 96 -100.14 -6.19 -96.39
CA ASN A 96 -99.92 -5.53 -95.10
C ASN A 96 -99.23 -6.46 -94.09
N LEU A 97 -99.58 -7.75 -94.07
CA LEU A 97 -98.91 -8.77 -93.25
C LEU A 97 -97.48 -9.05 -93.72
N LEU A 98 -97.24 -9.09 -95.03
CA LEU A 98 -95.91 -9.25 -95.63
C LEU A 98 -95.00 -8.05 -95.30
N GLU A 99 -95.52 -6.82 -95.39
CA GLU A 99 -94.77 -5.64 -94.96
C GLU A 99 -94.48 -5.68 -93.46
N SER A 100 -95.48 -6.01 -92.62
CA SER A 100 -95.31 -6.17 -91.17
C SER A 100 -94.24 -7.21 -90.82
N ARG A 101 -94.20 -8.33 -91.57
CA ARG A 101 -93.18 -9.38 -91.46
C ARG A 101 -91.79 -8.86 -91.82
N ASN A 102 -91.65 -8.13 -92.92
CA ASN A 102 -90.38 -7.54 -93.36
C ASN A 102 -89.89 -6.45 -92.37
N GLN A 103 -90.79 -5.64 -91.82
CA GLN A 103 -90.47 -4.67 -90.76
C GLN A 103 -90.00 -5.37 -89.47
N LEU A 104 -90.64 -6.49 -89.09
CA LEU A 104 -90.25 -7.30 -87.93
C LEU A 104 -88.90 -7.99 -88.14
N GLU A 105 -88.65 -8.52 -89.34
CA GLU A 105 -87.38 -9.13 -89.75
C GLU A 105 -86.22 -8.12 -89.71
N ASN A 106 -86.43 -6.90 -90.22
CA ASN A 106 -85.45 -5.82 -90.10
C ASN A 106 -85.16 -5.45 -88.62
N LYS A 107 -86.19 -5.39 -87.77
CA LYS A 107 -86.00 -5.18 -86.31
C LYS A 107 -85.25 -6.35 -85.66
N PHE A 108 -85.56 -7.59 -86.02
CA PHE A 108 -84.88 -8.79 -85.52
C PHE A 108 -83.40 -8.82 -85.94
N ASN A 109 -83.09 -8.46 -87.18
CA ASN A 109 -81.72 -8.37 -87.68
C ASN A 109 -80.92 -7.25 -86.98
N PHE A 110 -81.55 -6.10 -86.71
CA PHE A 110 -80.95 -5.03 -85.91
C PHE A 110 -80.65 -5.49 -84.47
N LEU A 111 -81.65 -6.03 -83.76
CA LEU A 111 -81.51 -6.52 -82.38
C LEU A 111 -80.49 -7.68 -82.27
N THR A 112 -80.39 -8.51 -83.31
CA THR A 112 -79.35 -9.55 -83.45
C THR A 112 -77.95 -8.93 -83.48
N LYS A 113 -77.74 -7.90 -84.31
CA LYS A 113 -76.46 -7.17 -84.38
C LYS A 113 -76.12 -6.44 -83.07
N GLU A 114 -77.12 -5.87 -82.41
CA GLU A 114 -76.97 -5.19 -81.12
C GLU A 114 -76.58 -6.19 -80.02
N ARG A 115 -77.30 -7.32 -79.91
CA ARG A 115 -76.96 -8.45 -79.03
C ARG A 115 -75.53 -8.93 -79.24
N ASP A 116 -75.10 -9.12 -80.48
CA ASP A 116 -73.77 -9.64 -80.78
C ASP A 116 -72.67 -8.59 -80.51
N THR A 117 -72.98 -7.30 -80.63
CA THR A 117 -72.10 -6.20 -80.20
C THR A 117 -71.95 -6.17 -78.68
N LEU A 118 -73.07 -6.23 -77.94
CA LEU A 118 -73.09 -6.30 -76.47
C LEU A 118 -72.38 -7.57 -75.95
N ARG A 119 -72.53 -8.70 -76.67
CA ARG A 119 -71.83 -9.95 -76.38
C ARG A 119 -70.31 -9.78 -76.49
N ASN A 120 -69.81 -9.24 -77.61
CA ASN A 120 -68.38 -8.98 -77.77
C ASN A 120 -67.86 -8.02 -76.69
N GLN A 121 -68.59 -6.93 -76.38
CA GLN A 121 -68.25 -6.04 -75.26
C GLN A 121 -68.20 -6.79 -73.91
N THR A 122 -69.12 -7.71 -73.66
CA THR A 122 -69.13 -8.55 -72.46
C THR A 122 -67.92 -9.49 -72.43
N GLU A 123 -67.57 -10.12 -73.55
CA GLU A 123 -66.39 -10.99 -73.67
C GLU A 123 -65.08 -10.21 -73.46
N GLN A 124 -64.96 -8.99 -73.99
CA GLN A 124 -63.82 -8.09 -73.71
C GLN A 124 -63.76 -7.63 -72.25
N LEU A 125 -64.89 -7.29 -71.63
CA LEU A 125 -64.96 -6.94 -70.21
C LEU A 125 -64.56 -8.14 -69.33
N GLN A 126 -64.97 -9.36 -69.68
CA GLN A 126 -64.59 -10.57 -68.97
C GLN A 126 -63.07 -10.82 -69.04
N ILE A 127 -62.43 -10.61 -70.20
CA ILE A 127 -60.96 -10.68 -70.35
C ILE A 127 -60.28 -9.64 -69.46
N ASN A 128 -60.76 -8.39 -69.47
CA ASN A 128 -60.21 -7.32 -68.63
C ASN A 128 -60.36 -7.62 -67.13
N VAL A 129 -61.50 -8.16 -66.69
CA VAL A 129 -61.72 -8.60 -65.30
C VAL A 129 -60.76 -9.74 -64.92
N THR A 130 -60.50 -10.70 -65.81
CA THR A 130 -59.52 -11.76 -65.58
C THR A 130 -58.10 -11.19 -65.42
N ASN A 131 -57.65 -10.36 -66.36
CA ASN A 131 -56.31 -9.74 -66.32
C ASN A 131 -56.10 -8.88 -65.04
N LEU A 132 -57.14 -8.16 -64.60
CA LEU A 132 -57.12 -7.39 -63.35
C LEU A 132 -57.12 -8.29 -62.11
N THR A 133 -57.78 -9.44 -62.18
CA THR A 133 -57.79 -10.47 -61.11
C THR A 133 -56.40 -11.08 -60.94
N GLU A 134 -55.75 -11.49 -62.03
CA GLU A 134 -54.36 -11.99 -62.02
C GLU A 134 -53.39 -10.92 -61.50
N THR A 135 -53.55 -9.67 -61.95
CA THR A 135 -52.73 -8.54 -61.47
C THR A 135 -52.90 -8.32 -59.96
N ARG A 136 -54.14 -8.36 -59.45
CA ARG A 136 -54.45 -8.27 -58.01
C ARG A 136 -53.75 -9.40 -57.22
N ASP A 137 -53.83 -10.64 -57.70
CA ASP A 137 -53.32 -11.79 -56.96
C ASP A 137 -51.78 -11.88 -56.98
N HIS A 138 -51.15 -11.42 -58.06
CA HIS A 138 -49.71 -11.17 -58.12
C HIS A 138 -49.28 -10.05 -57.14
N LEU A 139 -50.00 -8.92 -57.10
CA LEU A 139 -49.73 -7.85 -56.14
C LEU A 139 -49.94 -8.29 -54.69
N GLN A 140 -50.97 -9.10 -54.40
CA GLN A 140 -51.22 -9.67 -53.08
C GLN A 140 -50.10 -10.64 -52.67
N THR A 141 -49.58 -11.43 -53.62
CA THR A 141 -48.43 -12.33 -53.39
C THR A 141 -47.17 -11.54 -53.05
N ASN A 142 -46.89 -10.47 -53.79
CA ASN A 142 -45.74 -9.59 -53.54
C ASN A 142 -45.86 -8.84 -52.20
N PHE A 143 -47.06 -8.32 -51.86
CA PHE A 143 -47.34 -7.74 -50.56
C PHE A 143 -47.11 -8.75 -49.42
N ASN A 144 -47.53 -10.00 -49.60
CA ASN A 144 -47.32 -11.08 -48.63
C ASN A 144 -45.83 -11.43 -48.45
N SER A 145 -44.99 -11.31 -49.49
CA SER A 145 -43.53 -11.47 -49.37
C SER A 145 -42.91 -10.29 -48.62
N LEU A 146 -43.19 -9.06 -49.06
CA LEU A 146 -42.66 -7.83 -48.47
C LEU A 146 -43.07 -7.68 -46.99
N SER A 147 -44.26 -8.17 -46.60
CA SER A 147 -44.66 -8.25 -45.19
C SER A 147 -43.75 -9.19 -44.37
N LYS A 148 -43.41 -10.37 -44.90
CA LYS A 148 -42.50 -11.32 -44.23
C LYS A 148 -41.08 -10.75 -44.13
N GLU A 149 -40.60 -10.11 -45.18
CA GLU A 149 -39.28 -9.45 -45.21
C GLU A 149 -39.21 -8.31 -44.19
N ARG A 150 -40.22 -7.43 -44.13
CA ARG A 150 -40.37 -6.40 -43.10
C ARG A 150 -40.32 -6.99 -41.69
N ASP A 151 -41.05 -8.07 -41.45
CA ASP A 151 -41.16 -8.66 -40.10
C ASP A 151 -39.88 -9.42 -39.70
N ALA A 152 -39.16 -10.01 -40.66
CA ALA A 152 -37.82 -10.55 -40.47
C ALA A 152 -36.79 -9.45 -40.14
N LEU A 153 -36.77 -8.35 -40.90
CA LEU A 153 -35.93 -7.17 -40.64
C LEU A 153 -36.25 -6.52 -39.28
N ARG A 154 -37.52 -6.50 -38.87
CA ARG A 154 -37.94 -6.03 -37.55
C ARG A 154 -37.37 -6.93 -36.44
N ASN A 155 -37.42 -8.25 -36.60
CA ASN A 155 -36.81 -9.18 -35.64
C ASN A 155 -35.28 -8.98 -35.57
N GLN A 156 -34.59 -8.91 -36.71
CA GLN A 156 -33.15 -8.61 -36.76
C GLN A 156 -32.79 -7.29 -36.06
N THR A 157 -33.62 -6.25 -36.24
CA THR A 157 -33.46 -4.94 -35.57
C THR A 157 -33.58 -5.08 -34.06
N GLU A 158 -34.51 -5.89 -33.55
CA GLU A 158 -34.67 -6.11 -32.11
C GLU A 158 -33.50 -6.92 -31.52
N GLN A 159 -33.02 -7.95 -32.21
CA GLN A 159 -31.81 -8.69 -31.81
C GLN A 159 -30.57 -7.78 -31.78
N LEU A 160 -30.44 -6.86 -32.74
CA LEU A 160 -29.34 -5.88 -32.76
C LEU A 160 -29.42 -4.91 -31.56
N LYS A 161 -30.61 -4.45 -31.15
CA LYS A 161 -30.76 -3.65 -29.92
C LYS A 161 -30.32 -4.42 -28.68
N ILE A 162 -30.75 -5.68 -28.54
CA ILE A 162 -30.36 -6.54 -27.40
C ILE A 162 -28.83 -6.68 -27.35
N ASN A 163 -28.19 -6.95 -28.49
CA ASN A 163 -26.73 -7.03 -28.58
C ASN A 163 -26.04 -5.69 -28.23
N VAL A 164 -26.58 -4.55 -28.68
CA VAL A 164 -26.06 -3.21 -28.32
C VAL A 164 -26.19 -2.93 -26.82
N ASN A 165 -27.30 -3.33 -26.19
CA ASN A 165 -27.49 -3.19 -24.74
C ASN A 165 -26.47 -4.06 -23.97
N ASN A 166 -26.34 -5.34 -24.32
CA ASN A 166 -25.37 -6.26 -23.70
C ASN A 166 -23.92 -5.75 -23.84
N LEU A 167 -23.58 -5.14 -24.99
CA LEU A 167 -22.28 -4.51 -25.22
C LEU A 167 -22.10 -3.21 -24.41
N SER A 168 -23.16 -2.44 -24.20
CA SER A 168 -23.16 -1.27 -23.30
C SER A 168 -22.88 -1.69 -21.85
N GLU A 169 -23.60 -2.70 -21.35
CA GLU A 169 -23.38 -3.24 -20.01
C GLU A 169 -21.95 -3.78 -19.85
N SER A 170 -21.44 -4.51 -20.85
CA SER A 170 -20.07 -5.02 -20.87
C SER A 170 -19.02 -3.90 -20.83
N ARG A 171 -19.24 -2.81 -21.58
CA ARG A 171 -18.40 -1.60 -21.54
C ARG A 171 -18.42 -0.95 -20.16
N ASP A 172 -19.58 -0.84 -19.53
CA ASP A 172 -19.72 -0.13 -18.25
C ASP A 172 -19.14 -0.95 -17.07
N GLN A 173 -19.21 -2.28 -17.15
CA GLN A 173 -18.44 -3.18 -16.29
C GLN A 173 -16.92 -3.02 -16.49
N LEU A 174 -16.44 -3.02 -17.73
CA LEU A 174 -15.01 -2.81 -18.04
C LEU A 174 -14.51 -1.44 -17.56
N GLN A 175 -15.30 -0.38 -17.72
CA GLN A 175 -14.99 0.97 -17.22
C GLN A 175 -14.91 1.01 -15.69
N THR A 176 -15.79 0.27 -15.00
CA THR A 176 -15.77 0.13 -13.54
C THR A 176 -14.50 -0.60 -13.08
N ASN A 177 -14.15 -1.72 -13.72
CA ASN A 177 -12.94 -2.48 -13.43
C ASN A 177 -11.67 -1.66 -13.69
N TYR A 178 -11.62 -0.90 -14.79
CA TYR A 178 -10.53 0.01 -15.10
C TYR A 178 -10.36 1.13 -14.05
N SER A 179 -11.46 1.67 -13.52
CA SER A 179 -11.43 2.64 -12.42
C SER A 179 -10.88 2.04 -11.12
N SER A 180 -11.23 0.79 -10.80
CA SER A 180 -10.69 0.08 -9.63
C SER A 180 -9.19 -0.21 -9.77
N LEU A 181 -8.77 -0.80 -10.90
CA LEU A 181 -7.36 -1.05 -11.20
C LEU A 181 -6.50 0.23 -11.21
N THR A 182 -7.09 1.36 -11.64
CA THR A 182 -6.45 2.69 -11.56
C THR A 182 -6.16 3.10 -10.11
N LYS A 183 -7.13 2.90 -9.20
CA LYS A 183 -6.96 3.19 -7.76
C LYS A 183 -5.92 2.27 -7.11
N GLU A 184 -5.94 0.98 -7.44
CA GLU A 184 -4.96 0.00 -6.94
C GLU A 184 -3.54 0.34 -7.39
N ARG A 185 -3.35 0.66 -8.68
CA ARG A 185 -2.07 1.13 -9.23
C ARG A 185 -1.54 2.36 -8.48
N ASP A 186 -2.39 3.34 -8.21
CA ASP A 186 -1.97 4.59 -7.57
C ASP A 186 -1.73 4.42 -6.06
N ALA A 187 -2.45 3.51 -5.40
CA ALA A 187 -2.15 3.08 -4.03
C ALA A 187 -0.80 2.34 -3.94
N LEU A 188 -0.54 1.39 -4.83
CA LEU A 188 0.76 0.70 -4.94
C LEU A 188 1.91 1.68 -5.25
N ARG A 189 1.67 2.67 -6.11
CA ARG A 189 2.65 3.72 -6.41
C ARG A 189 3.00 4.56 -5.18
N ASN A 190 2.02 4.88 -4.33
CA ASN A 190 2.27 5.56 -3.05
C ASN A 190 3.06 4.65 -2.10
N GLN A 191 2.69 3.38 -1.95
CA GLN A 191 3.44 2.41 -1.12
C GLN A 191 4.91 2.29 -1.55
N THR A 192 5.19 2.17 -2.86
CA THR A 192 6.55 2.17 -3.41
C THR A 192 7.31 3.46 -3.09
N MET A 193 6.64 4.62 -3.09
CA MET A 193 7.25 5.90 -2.72
C MET A 193 7.61 5.95 -1.22
N GLN A 194 6.73 5.48 -0.33
CA GLN A 194 7.02 5.40 1.11
C GLN A 194 8.15 4.41 1.43
N LEU A 195 8.16 3.26 0.76
CA LEU A 195 9.24 2.27 0.87
C LEU A 195 10.58 2.84 0.41
N LYS A 196 10.60 3.64 -0.67
CA LYS A 196 11.82 4.33 -1.09
C LYS A 196 12.31 5.32 -0.03
N ILE A 197 11.44 6.19 0.48
CA ILE A 197 11.80 7.16 1.53
C ILE A 197 12.36 6.44 2.78
N THR A 198 11.77 5.30 3.14
CA THR A 198 12.27 4.47 4.26
C THR A 198 13.66 3.90 3.95
N ALA A 199 13.89 3.39 2.74
CA ALA A 199 15.20 2.87 2.34
C ALA A 199 16.29 3.95 2.25
N ASP A 200 15.95 5.13 1.73
CA ASP A 200 16.84 6.30 1.67
C ASP A 200 17.26 6.71 3.10
N ASN A 201 16.29 6.87 4.01
CA ASN A 201 16.54 7.17 5.44
C ASN A 201 17.39 6.08 6.13
N MET A 202 17.10 4.80 5.89
CA MET A 202 17.88 3.69 6.46
C MET A 202 19.33 3.68 5.96
N SER A 203 19.58 4.11 4.72
CA SER A 203 20.95 4.25 4.22
C SER A 203 21.67 5.46 4.82
N GLU A 204 20.96 6.52 5.20
CA GLU A 204 21.55 7.64 5.95
C GLU A 204 21.94 7.20 7.37
N SER A 205 21.03 6.56 8.11
CA SER A 205 21.33 6.02 9.44
C SER A 205 22.47 4.99 9.43
N ARG A 206 22.58 4.19 8.37
CA ARG A 206 23.73 3.30 8.17
C ARG A 206 25.05 4.08 8.02
N GLY A 207 25.07 5.15 7.22
CA GLY A 207 26.26 6.00 7.07
C GLY A 207 26.68 6.72 8.36
N GLN A 208 25.70 7.12 9.19
CA GLN A 208 25.95 7.66 10.52
C GLN A 208 26.59 6.60 11.44
N LEU A 209 26.06 5.36 11.46
CA LEU A 209 26.62 4.24 12.23
C LEU A 209 28.01 3.80 11.74
N GLU A 210 28.25 3.83 10.42
CA GLU A 210 29.58 3.57 9.83
C GLU A 210 30.60 4.64 10.26
N THR A 211 30.18 5.90 10.40
CA THR A 211 31.02 6.99 10.89
C THR A 211 31.37 6.82 12.37
N GLU A 212 30.38 6.52 13.22
CA GLU A 212 30.58 6.27 14.65
C GLU A 212 31.48 5.04 14.89
N LEU A 213 31.30 3.97 14.11
CA LEU A 213 32.13 2.76 14.17
C LEU A 213 33.60 3.04 13.83
N ASN A 214 33.87 3.93 12.87
CA ASN A 214 35.22 4.36 12.52
C ASN A 214 35.85 5.17 13.67
N PHE A 215 35.12 6.15 14.22
CA PHE A 215 35.59 6.95 15.35
C PHE A 215 35.91 6.10 16.60
N MET A 216 35.04 5.14 16.93
CA MET A 216 35.27 4.18 18.02
C MET A 216 36.43 3.20 17.73
N THR A 217 36.69 2.90 16.46
CA THR A 217 37.85 2.11 16.01
C THR A 217 39.15 2.88 16.20
N GLU A 218 39.18 4.17 15.84
CA GLU A 218 40.34 5.06 16.04
C GLU A 218 40.66 5.23 17.54
N GLN A 219 39.65 5.49 18.39
CA GLN A 219 39.85 5.58 19.84
C GLN A 219 40.38 4.27 20.45
N ARG A 220 39.84 3.11 20.03
CA ARG A 220 40.31 1.79 20.48
C ARG A 220 41.79 1.59 20.15
N ASP A 221 42.22 1.95 18.95
CA ASP A 221 43.59 1.72 18.50
C ASP A 221 44.58 2.75 19.07
N ALA A 222 44.13 3.96 19.38
CA ALA A 222 44.87 4.93 20.20
C ALA A 222 45.12 4.40 21.63
N LEU A 223 44.06 3.97 22.34
CA LEU A 223 44.16 3.37 23.68
C LEU A 223 45.05 2.11 23.69
N ARG A 224 45.02 1.32 22.62
CA ARG A 224 45.91 0.16 22.44
C ARG A 224 47.39 0.57 22.33
N ASN A 225 47.69 1.66 21.63
CA ASN A 225 49.04 2.20 21.55
C ASN A 225 49.51 2.73 22.92
N GLU A 226 48.69 3.53 23.61
CA GLU A 226 48.98 3.99 24.99
C GLU A 226 49.25 2.82 25.94
N THR A 227 48.45 1.75 25.87
CA THR A 227 48.63 0.54 26.69
C THR A 227 50.00 -0.10 26.47
N GLU A 228 50.47 -0.18 25.22
CA GLU A 228 51.78 -0.77 24.92
C GLU A 228 52.94 0.18 25.32
N GLN A 229 52.78 1.51 25.19
CA GLN A 229 53.76 2.47 25.72
C GLN A 229 53.88 2.42 27.25
N LEU A 230 52.75 2.33 27.96
CA LEU A 230 52.73 2.17 29.42
C LEU A 230 53.39 0.84 29.85
N LYS A 231 53.19 -0.22 29.08
CA LYS A 231 53.82 -1.54 29.31
C LYS A 231 55.34 -1.52 29.08
N ILE A 232 55.84 -0.79 28.07
CA ILE A 232 57.28 -0.53 27.89
C ILE A 232 57.83 0.28 29.07
N THR A 233 57.15 1.35 29.46
CA THR A 233 57.56 2.21 30.58
C THR A 233 57.62 1.44 31.90
N ALA A 234 56.62 0.60 32.18
CA ALA A 234 56.59 -0.27 33.36
C ALA A 234 57.72 -1.33 33.34
N GLY A 235 58.11 -1.80 32.15
CA GLY A 235 59.29 -2.64 31.96
C GLY A 235 60.57 -1.92 32.39
N ASN A 236 60.82 -0.74 31.84
CA ASN A 236 62.00 0.08 32.16
C ASN A 236 62.08 0.40 33.67
N VAL A 237 60.97 0.86 34.28
CA VAL A 237 60.90 1.14 35.72
C VAL A 237 61.14 -0.11 36.57
N SER A 238 60.74 -1.30 36.10
CA SER A 238 61.05 -2.57 36.76
C SER A 238 62.54 -2.92 36.71
N GLU A 239 63.28 -2.46 35.69
CA GLU A 239 64.74 -2.62 35.61
C GLU A 239 65.48 -1.59 36.45
N GLU A 240 65.07 -0.32 36.40
CA GLU A 240 65.58 0.74 37.28
C GLU A 240 65.41 0.39 38.76
N MET A 241 64.26 -0.15 39.16
CA MET A 241 64.03 -0.54 40.56
C MET A 241 64.89 -1.73 41.01
N LYS A 242 65.24 -2.68 40.11
CA LYS A 242 66.23 -3.74 40.39
C LYS A 242 67.64 -3.18 40.55
N LEU A 243 68.02 -2.23 39.69
CA LEU A 243 69.32 -1.56 39.77
C LEU A 243 69.44 -0.76 41.08
N LEU A 244 68.40 -0.01 41.45
CA LEU A 244 68.36 0.76 42.69
C LEU A 244 68.40 -0.13 43.93
N GLN A 245 67.72 -1.29 43.92
CA GLN A 245 67.84 -2.28 45.00
C GLN A 245 69.28 -2.79 45.14
N SER A 246 69.94 -3.16 44.04
CA SER A 246 71.34 -3.60 44.05
C SER A 246 72.30 -2.52 44.59
N GLN A 247 72.05 -1.24 44.27
CA GLN A 247 72.80 -0.12 44.86
C GLN A 247 72.51 0.03 46.36
N TYR A 248 71.26 -0.09 46.78
CA TYR A 248 70.87 -0.04 48.20
C TYR A 248 71.54 -1.16 49.01
N ASP A 249 71.54 -2.39 48.51
CA ASP A 249 72.13 -3.56 49.17
C ASP A 249 73.66 -3.39 49.32
N SER A 250 74.31 -2.83 48.31
CA SER A 250 75.74 -2.47 48.34
C SER A 250 76.05 -1.39 49.40
N VAL A 251 75.23 -0.33 49.47
CA VAL A 251 75.36 0.72 50.49
C VAL A 251 75.07 0.20 51.89
N ALA A 252 74.12 -0.72 52.06
CA ALA A 252 73.84 -1.39 53.33
C ALA A 252 75.03 -2.25 53.79
N ALA A 253 75.64 -3.02 52.89
CA ALA A 253 76.86 -3.78 53.19
C ALA A 253 78.04 -2.88 53.57
N ALA A 254 78.24 -1.76 52.86
CA ALA A 254 79.29 -0.79 53.18
C ALA A 254 79.07 -0.11 54.55
N ARG A 255 77.82 0.24 54.88
CA ARG A 255 77.42 0.74 56.20
C ARG A 255 77.77 -0.26 57.29
N ASP A 256 77.43 -1.54 57.10
CA ASP A 256 77.60 -2.57 58.12
C ASP A 256 79.07 -2.94 58.33
N ALA A 257 79.88 -2.93 57.27
CA ALA A 257 81.34 -3.01 57.37
C ALA A 257 81.94 -1.85 58.19
N LEU A 258 81.58 -0.60 57.86
CA LEU A 258 82.05 0.58 58.58
C LEU A 258 81.59 0.58 60.05
N GLN A 259 80.38 0.10 60.33
CA GLN A 259 79.86 -0.07 61.70
C GLN A 259 80.69 -1.07 62.52
N SER A 260 81.22 -2.12 61.86
CA SER A 260 82.16 -3.08 62.47
C SER A 260 83.51 -2.41 62.77
N GLU A 261 84.10 -1.68 61.81
CA GLU A 261 85.35 -0.93 62.01
C GLU A 261 85.24 0.09 63.14
N VAL A 262 84.16 0.88 63.18
CA VAL A 262 83.87 1.83 64.27
C VAL A 262 83.75 1.12 65.63
N THR A 263 83.26 -0.12 65.66
CA THR A 263 83.14 -0.90 66.90
C THR A 263 84.51 -1.39 67.39
N GLU A 264 85.38 -1.87 66.50
CA GLU A 264 86.74 -2.29 66.88
C GLU A 264 87.65 -1.10 67.22
N LEU A 265 87.51 0.04 66.52
CA LEU A 265 88.20 1.28 66.88
C LEU A 265 87.81 1.78 68.28
N LYS A 266 86.52 1.73 68.62
CA LYS A 266 86.06 2.02 69.99
C LYS A 266 86.69 1.07 71.03
N ARG A 267 86.79 -0.22 70.72
CA ARG A 267 87.43 -1.23 71.58
C ARG A 267 88.92 -0.94 71.78
N SER A 268 89.63 -0.57 70.72
CA SER A 268 91.05 -0.21 70.75
C SER A 268 91.32 1.02 71.62
N VAL A 269 90.55 2.11 71.42
CA VAL A 269 90.66 3.34 72.25
C VAL A 269 90.35 3.05 73.72
N GLN A 270 89.31 2.24 74.00
CA GLN A 270 88.94 1.85 75.36
C GLN A 270 90.06 1.06 76.07
N LEU A 271 90.83 0.24 75.35
CA LEU A 271 91.98 -0.48 75.89
C LEU A 271 93.18 0.42 76.20
N GLN A 272 93.45 1.44 75.36
CA GLN A 272 94.55 2.38 75.61
C GLN A 272 94.36 3.19 76.91
N LEU A 273 93.10 3.46 77.29
CA LEU A 273 92.73 4.17 78.51
C LEU A 273 92.95 3.38 79.82
N GLN A 274 93.21 2.07 79.77
CA GLN A 274 93.34 1.21 80.95
C GLN A 274 94.78 1.09 81.51
N LEU A 275 95.76 1.73 80.86
CA LEU A 275 97.19 1.48 81.12
C LEU A 275 97.80 2.23 82.32
N CYS A 276 97.08 3.16 82.94
CA CYS A 276 97.44 3.77 84.22
C CYS A 276 96.28 3.68 85.20
N LYS A 277 96.57 3.62 86.51
CA LYS A 277 95.56 3.67 87.57
C LYS A 277 94.73 4.96 87.45
N GLN A 278 93.46 4.93 87.87
CA GLN A 278 92.61 6.13 87.89
C GLN A 278 93.30 7.28 88.64
N GLN A 279 93.19 8.51 88.12
CA GLN A 279 93.89 9.73 88.56
C GLN A 279 95.41 9.78 88.30
N TRP A 280 96.02 8.76 87.70
CA TRP A 280 97.42 8.83 87.23
C TRP A 280 97.46 9.26 85.76
N VAL A 281 98.31 10.23 85.44
CA VAL A 281 98.55 10.71 84.07
C VAL A 281 99.69 9.91 83.45
N ARG A 282 99.45 9.31 82.28
CA ARG A 282 100.53 8.67 81.52
C ARG A 282 101.41 9.73 80.85
N PHE A 283 102.72 9.59 80.96
CA PHE A 283 103.68 10.31 80.14
C PHE A 283 104.79 9.35 79.71
N ASP A 284 105.02 9.24 78.39
CA ASP A 284 105.85 8.20 77.77
C ASP A 284 105.45 6.76 78.23
N SER A 285 106.35 6.07 78.93
CA SER A 285 106.25 4.68 79.36
C SER A 285 105.81 4.52 80.82
N LYS A 286 105.61 5.65 81.53
CA LYS A 286 105.39 5.72 82.98
C LYS A 286 104.05 6.36 83.32
N CYS A 287 103.55 6.06 84.50
CA CYS A 287 102.40 6.74 85.08
C CYS A 287 102.88 7.72 86.17
N TYR A 288 102.29 8.91 86.21
CA TYR A 288 102.58 9.92 87.22
C TYR A 288 101.32 10.36 87.96
N TYR A 289 101.37 10.40 89.29
CA TYR A 289 100.32 10.97 90.12
C TYR A 289 100.77 12.32 90.67
N PHE A 290 99.99 13.35 90.40
CA PHE A 290 100.20 14.69 90.97
C PHE A 290 99.30 14.85 92.19
N SER A 291 99.86 15.33 93.30
CA SER A 291 99.05 15.59 94.51
C SER A 291 97.92 16.59 94.21
N ALA A 292 96.77 16.38 94.86
CA ALA A 292 95.60 17.23 94.67
C ALA A 292 95.88 18.68 95.15
N LYS A 293 95.11 19.65 94.66
CA LYS A 293 95.25 21.05 95.10
C LYS A 293 94.95 21.16 96.60
N GLY A 294 95.93 21.62 97.38
CA GLY A 294 95.87 21.67 98.84
C GLY A 294 96.26 20.36 99.54
N GLU A 295 96.66 19.33 98.80
CA GLU A 295 97.27 18.13 99.34
C GLU A 295 98.80 18.28 99.36
N GLU A 296 99.30 18.86 100.44
CA GLU A 296 100.70 19.22 100.62
C GLU A 296 101.28 18.51 101.85
N LYS A 297 102.51 18.02 101.74
CA LYS A 297 103.16 17.14 102.72
C LYS A 297 104.65 17.45 102.82
N SER A 298 105.29 17.09 103.93
CA SER A 298 106.76 17.06 104.03
C SER A 298 107.33 16.07 103.01
N TRP A 299 108.62 16.20 102.64
CA TRP A 299 109.23 15.32 101.63
C TRP A 299 109.11 13.84 102.01
N GLN A 300 109.39 13.52 103.28
CA GLN A 300 109.28 12.16 103.81
C GLN A 300 107.82 11.64 103.82
N ASN A 301 106.84 12.47 104.17
CA ASN A 301 105.43 12.07 104.11
C ASN A 301 104.95 11.89 102.67
N SER A 302 105.44 12.71 101.74
CA SER A 302 105.19 12.57 100.30
C SER A 302 105.79 11.26 99.75
N LYS A 303 106.99 10.88 100.21
CA LYS A 303 107.64 9.61 99.88
C LYS A 303 106.79 8.41 100.35
N GLN A 304 106.32 8.42 101.60
CA GLN A 304 105.46 7.35 102.12
C GLN A 304 104.11 7.29 101.41
N ASP A 305 103.52 8.43 101.05
CA ASP A 305 102.27 8.49 100.30
C ASP A 305 102.40 7.87 98.90
N CYS A 306 103.47 8.21 98.16
CA CYS A 306 103.75 7.59 96.87
C CYS A 306 103.97 6.07 96.97
N ILE A 307 104.64 5.59 98.02
CA ILE A 307 104.80 4.16 98.32
C ILE A 307 103.43 3.53 98.60
N GLY A 308 102.57 4.18 99.38
CA GLY A 308 101.19 3.74 99.65
C GLY A 308 100.31 3.63 98.41
N ARG A 309 100.52 4.47 97.39
CA ARG A 309 99.85 4.35 96.08
C ARG A 309 100.51 3.32 95.15
N GLY A 310 101.59 2.68 95.58
CA GLY A 310 102.32 1.63 94.87
C GLY A 310 103.32 2.17 93.83
N GLY A 311 104.01 3.26 94.14
CA GLY A 311 105.09 3.86 93.35
C GLY A 311 106.13 4.54 94.25
N HIS A 312 106.80 5.57 93.75
CA HIS A 312 107.77 6.37 94.52
C HIS A 312 107.70 7.86 94.12
N LEU A 313 108.34 8.78 94.85
CA LEU A 313 108.47 10.18 94.41
C LEU A 313 109.22 10.24 93.07
N ALA A 314 108.77 11.07 92.13
CA ALA A 314 109.21 10.99 90.74
C ALA A 314 110.72 11.20 90.55
N ILE A 315 111.32 10.38 89.67
CA ILE A 315 112.75 10.40 89.34
C ILE A 315 112.93 11.14 88.01
N VAL A 316 113.58 12.30 88.06
CA VAL A 316 113.57 13.30 87.00
C VAL A 316 114.91 13.28 86.24
N THR A 317 115.10 12.28 85.39
CA THR A 317 116.37 12.07 84.67
C THR A 317 116.46 12.75 83.30
N THR A 318 115.38 13.32 82.78
CA THR A 318 115.37 14.03 81.49
C THR A 318 114.65 15.37 81.56
N LYS A 319 115.05 16.31 80.70
CA LYS A 319 114.40 17.62 80.60
C LYS A 319 112.91 17.52 80.21
N GLN A 320 112.54 16.52 79.40
CA GLN A 320 111.14 16.23 79.06
C GLN A 320 110.31 15.86 80.29
N VAL A 321 110.83 15.02 81.19
CA VAL A 321 110.15 14.66 82.45
C VAL A 321 110.10 15.87 83.40
N LEU A 322 111.17 16.68 83.46
CA LEU A 322 111.19 17.92 84.24
C LEU A 322 110.13 18.92 83.78
N ASP A 323 110.00 19.15 82.46
CA ASP A 323 109.04 20.11 81.90
C ASP A 323 107.60 19.60 81.98
N PHE A 324 107.38 18.28 81.87
CA PHE A 324 106.08 17.65 82.15
C PHE A 324 105.66 17.83 83.62
N ILE A 325 106.57 17.60 84.57
CA ILE A 325 106.26 17.70 86.02
C ILE A 325 106.12 19.15 86.48
N SER A 326 106.96 20.06 85.97
CA SER A 326 107.00 21.48 86.37
C SER A 326 105.94 22.34 85.66
N ASN A 327 105.02 21.69 84.94
CA ASN A 327 103.87 22.35 84.35
C ASN A 327 102.95 22.93 85.46
N PHE A 328 102.13 23.90 85.10
CA PHE A 328 101.22 24.64 85.99
C PHE A 328 101.90 25.49 87.08
N ASN A 329 103.23 25.69 87.04
CA ASN A 329 104.00 26.56 87.94
C ASN A 329 103.81 26.22 89.44
N VAL A 330 103.73 24.93 89.78
CA VAL A 330 103.64 24.45 91.17
C VAL A 330 104.98 23.86 91.62
N ASN A 331 105.48 24.28 92.78
CA ASN A 331 106.65 23.64 93.40
C ASN A 331 106.25 22.26 93.92
N ARG A 332 106.95 21.20 93.48
CA ARG A 332 106.62 19.81 93.83
C ARG A 332 107.82 19.05 94.34
N TRP A 333 107.69 18.40 95.50
CA TRP A 333 108.70 17.44 95.95
C TRP A 333 108.93 16.37 94.89
N ILE A 334 110.21 16.18 94.52
CA ILE A 334 110.68 15.10 93.63
C ILE A 334 111.51 14.09 94.44
N GLY A 335 111.80 12.94 93.86
CA GLY A 335 112.43 11.83 94.56
C GLY A 335 113.93 11.99 94.84
N LEU A 336 114.43 13.19 95.12
CA LEU A 336 115.86 13.49 95.29
C LEU A 336 116.13 14.17 96.64
N SER A 337 117.13 13.68 97.38
CA SER A 337 117.57 14.21 98.69
C SER A 337 119.04 13.89 98.93
N ASP A 338 119.77 14.74 99.65
CA ASP A 338 121.14 14.46 100.12
C ASP A 338 121.25 14.31 101.65
N SER A 339 120.12 14.25 102.38
CA SER A 339 120.01 14.07 103.85
C SER A 339 120.79 12.90 104.48
N VAL A 340 121.29 11.97 103.67
CA VAL A 340 122.17 10.87 104.10
C VAL A 340 123.63 11.33 104.20
N ARG A 341 124.02 12.30 103.37
CA ARG A 341 125.34 12.95 103.32
C ARG A 341 125.28 14.23 102.47
N GLU A 342 125.33 15.37 103.16
CA GLU A 342 125.57 16.72 102.64
C GLU A 342 126.39 16.75 101.33
N GLY A 343 125.84 17.40 100.30
CA GLY A 343 126.44 17.55 98.98
C GLY A 343 126.42 16.29 98.11
N ARG A 344 125.72 15.21 98.51
CA ARG A 344 125.54 13.98 97.71
C ARG A 344 124.08 13.62 97.47
N TRP A 345 123.47 14.34 96.53
CA TRP A 345 122.10 14.12 96.08
C TRP A 345 121.87 12.70 95.53
N LYS A 346 120.85 12.05 96.06
CA LYS A 346 120.52 10.64 95.83
C LYS A 346 119.02 10.48 95.58
N TRP A 347 118.67 9.64 94.61
CA TRP A 347 117.28 9.36 94.27
C TRP A 347 116.65 8.36 95.26
N VAL A 348 115.31 8.36 95.35
CA VAL A 348 114.53 7.47 96.24
C VAL A 348 114.65 5.98 95.89
N ASP A 349 115.14 5.62 94.71
CA ASP A 349 115.49 4.25 94.30
C ASP A 349 116.89 3.82 94.79
N GLY A 350 117.67 4.74 95.34
CA GLY A 350 119.04 4.52 95.81
C GLY A 350 120.14 4.83 94.79
N THR A 351 119.82 5.32 93.60
CA THR A 351 120.83 5.78 92.62
C THR A 351 121.38 7.17 92.99
N ASP A 352 122.67 7.41 92.76
CA ASP A 352 123.29 8.73 92.98
C ASP A 352 122.98 9.66 91.79
N LEU A 353 122.83 10.97 92.02
CA LEU A 353 122.61 11.95 90.96
C LEU A 353 123.75 11.92 89.93
N GLN A 354 123.40 11.83 88.65
CA GLN A 354 124.36 11.79 87.55
C GLN A 354 124.55 13.19 86.95
N GLY A 355 125.81 13.63 86.84
CA GLY A 355 126.16 14.97 86.39
C GLY A 355 125.66 16.07 87.33
N ASN A 356 125.47 17.28 86.80
CA ASN A 356 125.16 18.47 87.59
C ASN A 356 123.66 18.62 87.94
N GLY A 357 122.80 17.65 87.59
CA GLY A 357 121.34 17.77 87.77
C GLY A 357 120.70 18.87 86.92
N PHE A 358 119.50 19.30 87.33
CA PHE A 358 118.74 20.39 86.68
C PHE A 358 118.45 21.56 87.66
N TRP A 359 119.37 21.87 88.57
CA TRP A 359 119.23 22.95 89.55
C TRP A 359 118.95 24.32 88.92
N THR A 360 118.15 25.16 89.59
CA THR A 360 118.01 26.58 89.23
C THR A 360 119.30 27.35 89.55
N LYS A 361 119.49 28.52 88.93
CA LYS A 361 120.75 29.27 89.00
C LYS A 361 121.00 29.84 90.41
N GLY A 362 121.78 29.10 91.19
CA GLY A 362 122.10 29.38 92.59
C GLY A 362 122.17 28.10 93.42
N GLU A 363 121.42 27.08 92.99
CA GLU A 363 121.14 25.87 93.76
C GLU A 363 122.09 24.70 93.39
N PRO A 364 122.32 23.73 94.29
CA PRO A 364 121.84 23.71 95.67
C PRO A 364 122.63 24.68 96.56
N ASN A 365 121.93 25.53 97.33
CA ASN A 365 122.55 26.58 98.16
C ASN A 365 122.63 26.22 99.65
N ASN A 366 121.82 25.25 100.10
CA ASN A 366 121.62 24.81 101.47
C ASN A 366 121.33 25.93 102.49
N ALA A 367 120.21 26.66 102.33
CA ALA A 367 119.95 27.88 103.09
C ALA A 367 119.80 27.62 104.61
N GLY A 368 120.86 27.96 105.35
CA GLY A 368 120.93 27.77 106.79
C GLY A 368 121.44 26.39 107.23
N ASN A 369 121.96 25.56 106.31
CA ASN A 369 122.48 24.20 106.56
C ASN A 369 121.38 23.23 107.05
N LYS A 370 120.30 23.09 106.27
CA LYS A 370 119.10 22.29 106.60
C LYS A 370 118.18 21.94 105.40
N GLU A 371 118.61 22.14 104.16
CA GLU A 371 117.73 22.10 102.97
C GLU A 371 117.85 20.82 102.14
N ASP A 372 117.96 19.68 102.82
CA ASP A 372 118.40 18.39 102.28
C ASP A 372 117.47 17.71 101.24
N CYS A 373 116.41 18.37 100.73
CA CYS A 373 115.38 17.78 99.88
C CYS A 373 115.08 18.63 98.64
N ALA A 374 114.94 18.02 97.47
CA ALA A 374 114.71 18.76 96.22
C ALA A 374 113.23 18.83 95.82
N HIS A 375 112.79 20.01 95.37
CA HIS A 375 111.53 20.21 94.67
C HIS A 375 111.75 20.80 93.26
N THR A 376 110.80 20.62 92.36
CA THR A 376 110.75 21.43 91.12
C THR A 376 110.53 22.89 91.48
N HIS A 377 111.20 23.79 90.79
CA HIS A 377 111.02 25.23 90.92
C HIS A 377 110.96 25.89 89.55
N LYS A 378 110.05 26.85 89.39
CA LYS A 378 109.89 27.64 88.17
C LYS A 378 109.31 29.03 88.49
N SER A 379 110.16 30.04 88.42
CA SER A 379 109.76 31.44 88.58
C SER A 379 109.36 32.06 87.23
N GLY A 380 108.11 32.50 87.08
CA GLY A 380 107.63 33.23 85.90
C GLY A 380 107.97 32.56 84.55
N ASN A 381 108.86 33.19 83.80
CA ASN A 381 109.34 32.75 82.47
C ASN A 381 110.68 32.00 82.51
N ASP A 382 111.30 31.84 83.67
CA ASP A 382 112.59 31.13 83.78
C ASP A 382 112.42 29.64 83.43
N PRO A 383 113.47 28.98 82.90
CA PRO A 383 113.45 27.54 82.68
C PRO A 383 113.18 26.79 83.99
N ALA A 384 112.24 25.84 83.96
CA ALA A 384 112.00 24.96 85.09
C ALA A 384 113.28 24.18 85.46
N GLY A 385 113.56 24.13 86.77
CA GLY A 385 114.70 23.45 87.37
C GLY A 385 114.36 22.87 88.74
N TRP A 386 115.37 22.63 89.56
CA TRP A 386 115.24 22.16 90.94
C TRP A 386 115.75 23.18 91.95
N ASN A 387 115.16 23.17 93.14
CA ASN A 387 115.58 23.93 94.31
C ASN A 387 115.66 22.96 95.48
N ASP A 388 116.72 23.05 96.26
CA ASP A 388 116.89 22.37 97.54
C ASP A 388 116.13 23.14 98.63
N ASN A 389 115.48 22.44 99.57
CA ASN A 389 114.62 23.08 100.56
C ASN A 389 114.45 22.19 101.80
N ASP A 390 114.08 22.82 102.91
CA ASP A 390 113.83 22.15 104.19
C ASP A 390 112.79 21.03 104.04
N CYS A 391 113.26 19.79 104.21
CA CYS A 391 112.48 18.56 104.06
C CYS A 391 111.17 18.53 104.87
N THR A 392 111.04 19.35 105.92
CA THR A 392 109.85 19.42 106.77
C THR A 392 108.70 20.21 106.16
N LEU A 393 108.96 21.10 105.18
CA LEU A 393 107.94 21.97 104.60
C LEU A 393 106.85 21.17 103.86
N ALA A 394 105.60 21.59 104.06
CA ALA A 394 104.48 21.11 103.27
C ALA A 394 104.55 21.72 101.86
N LEU A 395 104.86 20.89 100.86
CA LEU A 395 104.70 21.22 99.44
C LEU A 395 103.79 20.19 98.78
N SER A 396 103.21 20.59 97.65
CA SER A 396 102.68 19.63 96.68
C SER A 396 103.76 18.61 96.27
N TYR A 397 103.38 17.46 95.71
CA TYR A 397 104.32 16.40 95.34
C TYR A 397 103.91 15.68 94.06
N VAL A 398 104.79 14.80 93.57
CA VAL A 398 104.54 13.97 92.39
C VAL A 398 105.10 12.56 92.59
N CYS A 399 104.27 11.55 92.34
CA CYS A 399 104.64 10.14 92.35
C CYS A 399 104.82 9.61 90.93
N GLN A 400 105.57 8.51 90.81
CA GLN A 400 105.83 7.79 89.57
C GLN A 400 105.71 6.28 89.81
N THR A 401 105.22 5.57 88.79
CA THR A 401 105.49 4.15 88.52
C THR A 401 106.11 4.06 87.14
#